data_AF-A0A059FSG3-F1
#
_entry.id   AF-A0A059FSG3-F1
#
_cell.length_a   1.000
_cell.length_b   1.000
_cell.length_c   1.000
_cell.angle_alpha   90.00
_cell.angle_beta   90.00
_cell.angle_gamma   90.00
#
_symmetry.space_group_name_H-M   'P 1'
#
loop_
_entity.id
_entity.type
_entity.pdbx_description
1 polymer ?
#
loop_
_entity_poly.entity_id
_entity_poly.type
_entity_poly.pdbx_seq_one_letter_code
_entity_poly.pdbx_strand_id
1 'polypeptide(L)'
;MKKEELILFPAIRNGAGPVLGQPIAAMRHDHVGHIEDARTILGLTQNLTLPENACRTWTSLYDGLGVLVRDLEEHLRLENEVLFPQFEATDRMQG
;
A
#
# COMPACT_ATOMS: atom_id res chain seq x y z
N MET A 1 6.36 -2.35 -1.25
CA MET A 1 7.23 -1.46 -2.06
C MET A 1 8.42 -2.14 -2.77
N LYS A 2 9.60 -2.34 -2.13
CA LYS A 2 10.82 -2.80 -2.88
C LYS A 2 10.66 -4.14 -3.61
N LYS A 3 9.98 -5.10 -2.99
CA LYS A 3 9.72 -6.42 -3.60
C LYS A 3 8.79 -6.28 -4.80
N GLU A 4 7.83 -5.36 -4.78
CA GLU A 4 6.99 -5.12 -5.95
C GLU A 4 7.82 -4.62 -7.13
N GLU A 5 8.59 -3.54 -6.92
CA GLU A 5 9.35 -2.88 -8.00
C GLU A 5 10.42 -3.78 -8.62
N LEU A 6 11.12 -4.56 -7.79
CA LEU A 6 12.26 -5.35 -8.23
C LEU A 6 11.88 -6.75 -8.73
N ILE A 7 10.75 -7.30 -8.27
CA ILE A 7 10.37 -8.70 -8.52
C ILE A 7 8.98 -8.82 -9.12
N LEU A 8 7.94 -8.34 -8.42
CA LEU A 8 6.55 -8.61 -8.82
C LEU A 8 6.15 -7.88 -10.10
N PHE A 9 6.39 -6.57 -10.21
CA PHE A 9 6.01 -5.79 -11.39
C PHE A 9 6.78 -6.18 -12.65
N PRO A 10 8.09 -6.47 -12.61
CA PRO A 10 8.78 -7.08 -13.75
C PRO A 10 8.17 -8.41 -14.17
N ALA A 11 7.84 -9.30 -13.22
CA ALA A 11 7.21 -10.58 -13.53
C ALA A 11 5.83 -10.42 -14.18
N ILE A 12 5.01 -9.50 -13.67
CA ILE A 12 3.73 -9.09 -14.27
C ILE A 12 3.94 -8.61 -15.72
N ARG A 13 4.87 -7.69 -15.94
CA ARG A 13 5.16 -7.13 -17.28
C ARG A 13 5.66 -8.19 -18.27
N ASN A 14 6.34 -9.21 -17.79
CA ASN A 14 6.84 -10.32 -18.60
C ASN A 14 5.80 -11.43 -18.84
N GLY A 15 4.56 -11.25 -18.37
CA GLY A 15 3.45 -12.16 -18.64
C GLY A 15 3.44 -13.43 -17.79
N ALA A 16 4.12 -13.43 -16.63
CA ALA A 16 4.03 -14.53 -15.67
C ALA A 16 2.67 -14.49 -14.97
N GLY A 17 1.57 -14.91 -15.60
CA GLY A 17 0.23 -14.86 -14.98
C GLY A 17 0.03 -15.94 -13.89
N PRO A 18 0.11 -17.25 -14.24
CA PRO A 18 -0.30 -18.33 -13.33
C PRO A 18 0.58 -18.53 -12.08
N VAL A 19 1.81 -17.96 -12.06
CA VAL A 19 2.79 -18.22 -10.99
C VAL A 19 2.78 -17.13 -9.91
N LEU A 20 1.91 -16.12 -10.02
CA LEU A 20 1.93 -14.94 -9.14
C LEU A 20 1.07 -15.05 -7.89
N GLY A 21 0.24 -16.08 -7.74
CA GLY A 21 -0.66 -16.20 -6.59
C GLY A 21 0.06 -16.12 -5.24
N GLN A 22 1.18 -16.84 -5.08
CA GLN A 22 1.96 -16.79 -3.84
C GLN A 22 2.68 -15.44 -3.62
N PRO A 23 3.40 -14.87 -4.60
CA PRO A 23 3.92 -13.51 -4.50
C PRO A 23 2.89 -12.45 -4.15
N ILE A 24 1.70 -12.49 -4.77
CA ILE A 24 0.60 -11.55 -4.52
C ILE A 24 0.08 -11.70 -3.09
N ALA A 25 -0.13 -12.94 -2.62
CA ALA A 25 -0.56 -13.19 -1.25
C ALA A 25 0.45 -12.66 -0.21
N ALA A 26 1.75 -12.83 -0.48
CA ALA A 26 2.81 -12.26 0.35
C ALA A 26 2.77 -10.72 0.36
N MET A 27 2.51 -10.07 -0.78
CA MET A 27 2.37 -8.61 -0.83
C MET A 27 1.15 -8.13 -0.06
N ARG A 28 0.00 -8.80 -0.19
CA ARG A 28 -1.20 -8.49 0.62
C ARG A 28 -0.93 -8.61 2.12
N HIS A 29 -0.09 -9.56 2.55
CA HIS A 29 0.33 -9.65 3.95
C HIS A 29 1.21 -8.47 4.37
N ASP A 30 2.22 -8.12 3.58
CA ASP A 30 3.08 -6.95 3.82
C ASP A 30 2.22 -5.65 3.88
N HIS A 31 1.18 -5.54 3.04
CA HIS A 31 0.24 -4.40 3.02
C HIS A 31 -0.55 -4.23 4.33
N VAL A 32 -0.93 -5.32 4.99
CA VAL A 32 -1.59 -5.23 6.30
C VAL A 32 -0.69 -4.53 7.32
N GLY A 33 0.61 -4.82 7.31
CA GLY A 33 1.58 -4.12 8.16
C GLY A 33 1.64 -2.62 7.88
N HIS A 34 1.68 -2.23 6.61
CA HIS A 34 1.68 -0.82 6.21
C HIS A 34 0.41 -0.06 6.63
N ILE A 35 -0.75 -0.73 6.60
CA ILE A 35 -2.02 -0.16 7.09
C ILE A 35 -1.94 0.08 8.60
N GLU A 36 -1.42 -0.87 9.37
CA GLU A 36 -1.26 -0.72 10.82
C GLU A 36 -0.25 0.37 11.20
N ASP A 37 0.84 0.51 10.42
CA ASP A 37 1.80 1.61 10.59
C ASP A 37 1.13 2.98 10.38
N ALA A 38 0.34 3.12 9.31
CA ALA A 38 -0.42 4.34 9.03
C ALA A 38 -1.43 4.65 10.14
N ARG A 39 -2.16 3.64 10.63
CA ARG A 39 -3.07 3.78 11.79
C ARG A 39 -2.34 4.22 13.05
N THR A 40 -1.15 3.67 13.29
CA THR A 40 -0.31 4.05 14.44
C THR A 40 0.11 5.51 14.34
N ILE A 41 0.53 5.98 13.16
CA ILE A 41 0.84 7.39 12.92
C ILE A 41 -0.37 8.29 13.22
N LEU A 42 -1.56 7.94 12.70
CA LEU A 42 -2.78 8.70 12.97
C LEU A 42 -3.13 8.71 14.46
N GLY A 43 -3.00 7.58 15.16
CA GLY A 43 -3.24 7.49 16.60
C GLY A 43 -2.28 8.37 17.42
N LEU A 44 -0.99 8.32 17.13
CA LEU A 44 0.04 9.12 17.81
C LEU A 44 -0.12 10.63 17.59
N THR A 45 -0.71 11.01 16.46
CA THR A 45 -0.91 12.42 16.07
C THR A 45 -2.31 12.94 16.37
N GLN A 46 -3.12 12.17 17.12
CA GLN A 46 -4.53 12.49 17.39
C GLN A 46 -5.30 12.82 16.11
N ASN A 47 -5.18 11.96 15.09
CA ASN A 47 -5.69 12.16 13.74
C ASN A 47 -5.18 13.47 13.11
N LEU A 48 -3.86 13.71 13.21
CA LEU A 48 -3.21 14.91 12.67
C LEU A 48 -3.80 16.23 13.23
N THR A 49 -4.27 16.22 14.48
CA THR A 49 -4.77 17.42 15.15
C THR A 49 -3.60 18.26 15.66
N LEU A 50 -3.51 19.51 15.21
CA LEU A 50 -2.45 20.42 15.65
C LEU A 50 -2.67 20.87 17.11
N PRO A 51 -1.61 20.89 17.95
CA PRO A 51 -1.69 21.54 19.25
C PRO A 51 -1.79 23.07 19.11
N GLU A 52 -2.35 23.75 20.11
CA GLU A 52 -2.59 25.21 20.09
C GLU A 52 -1.35 26.05 19.77
N ASN A 53 -0.16 25.57 20.14
CA ASN A 53 1.12 26.24 19.97
C ASN A 53 2.00 25.62 18.86
N ALA A 54 1.40 24.88 17.92
CA ALA A 54 2.13 24.28 16.81
C ALA A 54 2.92 25.35 16.03
N CYS A 55 4.23 25.15 15.89
CA CYS A 55 5.04 25.98 15.02
C CYS A 55 4.85 25.57 13.55
N ARG A 56 5.29 26.42 12.61
CA ARG A 56 5.15 26.16 11.17
C ARG A 56 5.72 24.80 10.74
N THR A 57 6.85 24.40 11.29
CA THR A 57 7.47 23.11 10.96
C THR A 57 6.61 21.92 11.40
N TRP A 58 5.92 22.04 12.54
CA TRP A 58 4.98 21.01 13.00
C TRP A 58 3.76 20.94 12.08
N THR A 59 3.19 22.09 11.72
CA THR A 59 2.08 22.14 10.75
C THR A 59 2.45 21.46 9.45
N SER A 60 3.58 21.82 8.85
CA SER A 60 4.06 21.21 7.61
C SER A 60 4.33 19.71 7.73
N LEU A 61 4.81 19.25 8.89
CA LEU A 61 4.96 17.82 9.15
C LEU A 61 3.61 17.10 9.11
N TYR A 62 2.58 17.63 9.78
CA TYR A 62 1.26 16.99 9.84
C TYR A 62 0.55 17.05 8.48
N ASP A 63 0.72 18.14 7.71
CA ASP A 63 0.23 18.22 6.34
C ASP A 63 0.87 17.14 5.45
N GLY A 64 2.20 16.99 5.54
CA GLY A 64 2.95 15.98 4.81
C GLY A 64 2.58 14.54 5.21
N LEU A 65 2.39 14.28 6.50
CA LEU A 65 1.90 12.99 6.98
C LEU A 65 0.49 12.69 6.45
N GLY A 66 -0.39 13.69 6.39
CA GLY A 66 -1.71 13.54 5.80
C GLY A 66 -1.65 13.16 4.33
N VAL A 67 -0.76 13.77 3.55
CA VAL A 67 -0.51 13.38 2.15
C VAL A 67 0.00 11.94 2.09
N LEU A 68 1.04 11.62 2.86
CA LEU A 68 1.65 10.28 2.86
C LEU A 68 0.63 9.18 3.18
N VAL A 69 -0.20 9.36 4.21
CA VAL A 69 -1.19 8.35 4.61
C VAL A 69 -2.23 8.14 3.53
N ARG A 70 -2.79 9.22 2.96
CA ARG A 70 -3.80 9.11 1.88
C ARG A 70 -3.23 8.46 0.62
N ASP A 71 -2.03 8.86 0.23
CA ASP A 71 -1.38 8.31 -0.97
C ASP A 71 -1.03 6.84 -0.78
N LEU A 72 -0.60 6.45 0.43
CA LEU A 72 -0.36 5.05 0.78
C LEU A 72 -1.66 4.23 0.76
N GLU A 73 -2.74 4.73 1.36
CA GLU A 73 -4.04 4.06 1.34
C GLU A 73 -4.54 3.83 -0.10
N GLU A 74 -4.48 4.86 -0.96
CA GLU A 74 -4.89 4.74 -2.36
C GLU A 74 -3.97 3.79 -3.14
N HIS A 75 -2.67 3.84 -2.90
CA HIS A 75 -1.70 2.92 -3.51
C HIS A 75 -2.05 1.46 -3.18
N LEU A 76 -2.22 1.14 -1.89
CA LEU A 76 -2.56 -0.22 -1.44
C LEU A 76 -3.91 -0.67 -2.01
N ARG A 77 -4.90 0.24 -2.09
CA ARG A 77 -6.21 -0.02 -2.67
C ARG A 77 -6.10 -0.37 -4.16
N LEU A 78 -5.39 0.44 -4.94
CA LEU A 78 -5.18 0.20 -6.36
C LEU A 78 -4.51 -1.14 -6.61
N GLU A 79 -3.50 -1.51 -5.81
CA GLU A 79 -2.85 -2.80 -5.96
C GLU A 79 -3.78 -3.97 -5.60
N ASN A 80 -4.41 -3.90 -4.42
CA ASN A 80 -5.22 -4.99 -3.88
C ASN A 80 -6.53 -5.20 -4.64
N GLU A 81 -7.16 -4.13 -5.12
CA GLU A 81 -8.51 -4.15 -5.70
C GLU A 81 -8.51 -4.03 -7.22
N VAL A 82 -7.48 -3.45 -7.83
CA VAL A 82 -7.42 -3.23 -9.28
C VAL A 82 -6.34 -4.08 -9.93
N LEU A 83 -5.09 -4.00 -9.48
CA LEU A 83 -3.97 -4.66 -10.15
C LEU A 83 -3.99 -6.18 -9.93
N PHE A 84 -3.90 -6.63 -8.68
CA PHE A 84 -3.74 -8.05 -8.33
C PHE A 84 -4.88 -8.96 -8.83
N PRO A 85 -6.17 -8.56 -8.78
CA PRO A 85 -7.26 -9.40 -9.27
C PRO A 85 -7.12 -9.81 -10.75
N GLN A 86 -6.47 -8.98 -11.57
CA GLN A 86 -6.23 -9.28 -12.99
C GLN A 86 -5.27 -10.45 -13.21
N PHE A 87 -4.47 -10.81 -12.20
CA PHE A 87 -3.47 -11.88 -12.25
C PHE A 87 -3.83 -13.10 -11.39
N GLU A 88 -4.83 -12.98 -10.51
CA GLU A 88 -5.37 -14.08 -9.71
C GLU A 88 -6.47 -14.87 -10.47
N ALA A 89 -7.17 -14.25 -11.42
CA ALA A 89 -8.31 -14.85 -12.13
C ALA A 89 -7.94 -15.85 -13.24
N THR A 90 -6.70 -15.82 -13.74
CA THR A 90 -6.23 -16.69 -14.83
C THR A 90 -6.11 -18.17 -14.44
N ASP A 91 -6.19 -18.50 -13.14
CA ASP A 91 -6.13 -19.88 -12.64
C ASP A 91 -7.46 -20.66 -12.79
N ARG A 92 -8.58 -20.00 -13.18
CA ARG A 92 -9.91 -20.65 -13.28
C ARG A 92 -10.30 -21.16 -14.67
N MET A 93 -9.48 -21.00 -15.70
CA MET A 93 -9.79 -21.41 -17.08
C MET A 93 -9.02 -22.67 -17.56
N GLN A 94 -8.50 -23.49 -16.64
CA GLN A 94 -7.87 -24.79 -16.94
C GLN A 94 -8.50 -25.95 -16.14
N GLY A 95 -9.83 -25.95 -16.00
CA GLY A 95 -10.62 -27.06 -15.45
C GLY A 95 -11.67 -27.53 -16.43
#